data_AF-A0A365TXZ8-F1
#
_entry.id   AF-A0A365TXZ8-F1
#
_cell.length_a   1.000
_cell.length_b   1.000
_cell.length_c   1.000
_cell.angle_alpha   90.00
_cell.angle_beta   90.00
_cell.angle_gamma   90.00
#
_symmetry.space_group_name_H-M   'P 1'
#
loop_
_entity.id
_entity.type
_entity.pdbx_description
1 polymer ?
#
loop_
_entity_poly.entity_id
_entity_poly.type
_entity_poly.pdbx_seq_one_letter_code
_entity_poly.pdbx_strand_id
1 'polypeptide(L)'
;MTSDFSANLNLLCSYQRSIAEVCRRLRFNRQQFNRYLNGQSRPSRHNMRRICDHFGVTEAEILLDHNQFEQMIALRRRPVERTELERPLHHLERIYRSSQEMHKYTGFYFRYFFSFGNKGMIFRSLASVHHAEGKYYWKNIEILRDGAGRRMTGLNKYEGVVFFLADRLYIMEYETLEVNTITQMTLYPSYQHRLDCLFGIQTGGPTRRGRKPGASRVALEYLGRNIDVRQALRQTGLFDPAEGNIRSDLVSAITNSIEPGEHVLEIDEP
;
A
#
# COMPACT_ATOMS: atom_id res chain seq x y z
N MET A 1 -12.04 52.94 6.10
CA MET A 1 -11.90 51.80 5.16
C MET A 1 -11.26 50.66 5.92
N THR A 2 -12.06 49.69 6.34
CA THR A 2 -11.57 48.45 6.97
C THR A 2 -10.66 47.77 5.96
N SER A 3 -9.40 47.52 6.32
CA SER A 3 -8.47 46.86 5.42
C SER A 3 -8.98 45.44 5.16
N ASP A 4 -9.21 45.05 3.90
CA ASP A 4 -9.67 43.68 3.53
C ASP A 4 -8.79 42.59 4.13
N PHE A 5 -7.51 42.87 4.31
CA PHE A 5 -6.58 42.05 5.10
C PHE A 5 -7.15 41.57 6.45
N SER A 6 -7.78 42.45 7.23
CA SER A 6 -8.34 42.10 8.54
C SER A 6 -9.53 41.15 8.41
N ALA A 7 -10.42 41.38 7.44
CA ALA A 7 -11.53 40.48 7.14
C ALA A 7 -11.03 39.12 6.64
N ASN A 8 -10.04 39.11 5.74
CA ASN A 8 -9.40 37.90 5.21
C ASN A 8 -8.65 37.12 6.31
N LEU A 9 -7.96 37.81 7.21
CA LEU A 9 -7.28 37.19 8.35
C LEU A 9 -8.30 36.60 9.34
N ASN A 10 -9.42 37.29 9.60
CA ASN A 10 -10.51 36.74 10.41
C ASN A 10 -11.13 35.51 9.77
N LEU A 11 -11.36 35.53 8.45
CA LEU A 11 -11.84 34.36 7.72
C LEU A 11 -10.86 33.19 7.84
N LEU A 12 -9.57 33.41 7.64
CA LEU A 12 -8.57 32.36 7.83
C LEU A 12 -8.55 31.79 9.26
N CYS A 13 -8.74 32.65 10.25
CA CYS A 13 -8.75 32.27 11.67
C CYS A 13 -10.06 31.57 12.11
N SER A 14 -11.20 31.85 11.47
CA SER A 14 -12.49 31.22 11.80
C SER A 14 -12.47 29.71 11.61
N TYR A 15 -11.56 29.24 10.75
CA TYR A 15 -11.35 27.83 10.47
C TYR A 15 -10.33 27.14 11.39
N GLN A 16 -9.80 27.85 12.39
CA GLN A 16 -8.87 27.29 13.36
C GLN A 16 -9.60 27.05 14.68
N ARG A 17 -9.11 26.10 15.49
CA ARG A 17 -9.74 25.73 16.76
C ARG A 17 -9.88 26.92 17.73
N SER A 18 -8.92 27.84 17.75
CA SER A 18 -9.01 29.12 18.49
C SER A 18 -7.92 30.11 18.07
N ILE A 19 -8.17 31.41 18.26
CA ILE A 19 -7.15 32.46 18.08
C ILE A 19 -5.93 32.25 18.98
N ALA A 20 -6.13 31.74 20.20
CA ALA A 20 -5.04 31.46 21.13
C ALA A 20 -4.07 30.40 20.57
N GLU A 21 -4.60 29.38 19.89
CA GLU A 21 -3.79 28.37 19.23
C GLU A 21 -3.01 28.92 18.04
N VAL A 22 -3.65 29.75 17.22
CA VAL A 22 -3.00 30.45 16.09
C VAL A 22 -1.84 31.29 16.59
N CYS A 23 -2.04 32.08 17.65
CA CYS A 23 -0.98 32.89 18.26
C CYS A 23 0.21 32.05 18.75
N ARG A 24 -0.06 30.88 19.35
CA ARG A 24 1.00 29.95 19.81
C ARG A 24 1.80 29.40 18.64
N ARG A 25 1.14 28.91 17.59
CA ARG A 25 1.80 28.34 16.39
C ARG A 25 2.63 29.39 15.66
N LEU A 26 2.08 30.58 15.51
CA LEU A 26 2.76 31.72 14.90
C LEU A 26 3.71 32.45 15.85
N ARG A 27 3.88 32.01 17.10
CA ARG A 27 4.66 32.72 18.13
C ARG A 27 4.42 34.24 18.15
N PHE A 28 3.14 34.64 18.07
CA PHE A 28 2.72 36.05 18.19
C PHE A 28 2.27 36.34 19.61
N ASN A 29 2.53 37.57 20.06
CA ASN A 29 1.85 38.12 21.22
C ASN A 29 0.36 38.27 20.87
N ARG A 30 -0.53 37.76 21.73
CA ARG A 30 -1.99 37.79 21.51
C ARG A 30 -2.55 39.20 21.38
N GLN A 31 -2.05 40.17 22.16
CA GLN A 31 -2.47 41.57 22.03
C GLN A 31 -2.09 42.13 20.67
N GLN A 32 -0.87 41.85 20.21
CA GLN A 32 -0.40 42.25 18.88
C GLN A 32 -1.23 41.62 17.77
N PHE A 33 -1.51 40.32 17.85
CA PHE A 33 -2.29 39.61 16.83
C PHE A 33 -3.75 40.09 16.77
N ASN A 34 -4.37 40.38 17.92
CA ASN A 34 -5.70 40.97 17.97
C ASN A 34 -5.75 42.36 17.30
N ARG A 35 -4.69 43.16 17.37
CA ARG A 35 -4.62 44.43 16.61
C ARG A 35 -4.64 44.21 15.10
N TYR A 36 -4.13 43.08 14.60
CA TYR A 36 -4.21 42.72 13.17
C TYR A 36 -5.63 42.29 12.78
N LEU A 37 -6.26 41.44 13.59
CA LEU A 37 -7.64 40.98 13.38
C LEU A 37 -8.65 42.14 13.40
N ASN A 38 -8.43 43.13 14.27
CA ASN A 38 -9.30 44.30 14.36
C ASN A 38 -8.95 45.41 13.33
N GLY A 39 -7.95 45.18 12.47
CA GLY A 39 -7.51 46.17 11.48
C GLY A 39 -6.85 47.42 12.07
N GLN A 40 -6.49 47.41 13.36
CA GLN A 40 -5.88 48.53 14.08
C GLN A 40 -4.40 48.75 13.71
N SER A 41 -3.73 47.72 13.18
CA SER A 41 -2.35 47.82 12.70
C SER A 41 -2.10 46.81 11.58
N ARG A 42 -1.07 47.05 10.76
CA ARG A 42 -0.59 46.07 9.77
C ARG A 42 0.62 45.30 10.29
N PRO A 43 0.77 44.01 9.95
CA PRO A 43 1.99 43.26 10.21
C PRO A 43 3.20 43.89 9.50
N SER A 44 4.40 43.75 10.09
CA SER A 44 5.64 43.99 9.36
C SER A 44 5.79 42.96 8.23
N ARG A 45 6.63 43.23 7.22
CA ARG A 45 6.88 42.28 6.12
C ARG A 45 7.29 40.88 6.59
N HIS A 46 8.11 40.80 7.65
CA HIS A 46 8.49 39.53 8.27
C HIS A 46 7.28 38.81 8.88
N ASN A 47 6.44 39.54 9.63
CA ASN A 47 5.25 38.99 10.26
C ASN A 47 4.17 38.62 9.23
N MET A 48 4.04 39.40 8.15
CA MET A 48 3.14 39.13 7.04
C MET A 48 3.49 37.79 6.38
N ARG A 49 4.77 37.57 6.04
CA ARG A 49 5.23 36.29 5.51
C ARG A 49 4.91 35.14 6.45
N ARG A 50 5.20 35.28 7.75
CA ARG A 50 4.89 34.23 8.72
C ARG A 50 3.40 33.89 8.80
N ILE A 51 2.53 34.89 8.69
CA ILE A 51 1.08 34.70 8.62
C ILE A 51 0.70 33.98 7.31
N CYS A 52 1.22 34.44 6.18
CA CYS A 52 1.00 33.86 4.86
C CYS A 52 1.43 32.38 4.80
N ASP A 53 2.67 32.09 5.22
CA ASP A 53 3.25 30.74 5.27
C ASP A 53 2.41 29.78 6.14
N HIS A 54 1.90 30.27 7.28
CA HIS A 54 1.07 29.46 8.17
C HIS A 54 -0.29 29.08 7.56
N PHE A 55 -0.89 30.01 6.82
CA PHE A 55 -2.21 29.80 6.21
C PHE A 55 -2.13 29.25 4.78
N GLY A 56 -0.93 29.07 4.22
CA GLY A 56 -0.75 28.56 2.86
C GLY A 56 -1.30 29.51 1.79
N VAL A 57 -1.19 30.82 2.02
CA VAL A 57 -1.58 31.87 1.07
C VAL A 57 -0.39 32.79 0.80
N THR A 58 -0.38 33.46 -0.34
CA THR A 58 0.62 34.50 -0.62
C THR A 58 0.21 35.86 -0.06
N GLU A 59 1.16 36.80 0.03
CA GLU A 59 0.87 38.18 0.44
C GLU A 59 -0.09 38.88 -0.54
N ALA A 60 -0.01 38.58 -1.84
CA ALA A 60 -0.96 39.10 -2.83
C ALA A 60 -2.37 38.54 -2.61
N GLU A 61 -2.47 37.25 -2.28
CA GLU A 61 -3.74 36.58 -2.04
C GLU A 61 -4.46 37.10 -0.78
N ILE A 62 -3.78 37.22 0.35
CA ILE A 62 -4.41 37.68 1.60
C ILE A 62 -4.85 39.16 1.55
N LEU A 63 -4.36 39.92 0.57
CA LEU A 63 -4.68 41.32 0.32
C LEU A 63 -5.76 41.52 -0.75
N LEU A 64 -6.33 40.45 -1.33
CA LEU A 64 -7.45 40.53 -2.26
C LEU A 64 -8.71 41.11 -1.59
N ASP A 65 -9.65 41.57 -2.41
CA ASP A 65 -11.01 41.88 -1.97
C ASP A 65 -11.62 40.68 -1.21
N HIS A 66 -12.35 40.97 -0.13
CA HIS A 66 -12.84 39.92 0.76
C HIS A 66 -13.70 38.87 0.06
N ASN A 67 -14.58 39.27 -0.86
CA ASN A 67 -15.46 38.33 -1.57
C ASN A 67 -14.65 37.44 -2.52
N GLN A 68 -13.64 38.00 -3.20
CA GLN A 68 -12.75 37.24 -4.07
C GLN A 68 -11.91 36.24 -3.27
N PHE A 69 -11.41 36.68 -2.11
CA PHE A 69 -10.64 35.84 -1.21
C PHE A 69 -11.49 34.70 -0.63
N GLU A 70 -12.73 34.98 -0.22
CA GLU A 70 -13.66 33.97 0.29
C GLU A 70 -13.95 32.89 -0.75
N GLN A 71 -14.23 33.26 -2.00
CA GLN A 71 -14.45 32.30 -3.10
C GLN A 71 -13.21 31.44 -3.36
N MET A 72 -12.02 32.04 -3.38
CA MET A 72 -10.76 31.32 -3.55
C MET A 72 -10.53 30.32 -2.41
N ILE A 73 -10.77 30.73 -1.17
CA ILE A 73 -10.63 29.86 0.01
C ILE A 73 -11.68 28.75 -0.01
N ALA A 74 -12.93 29.02 -0.40
CA ALA A 74 -13.98 28.00 -0.54
C ALA A 74 -13.64 26.93 -1.60
N LEU A 75 -13.03 27.33 -2.74
CA LEU A 75 -12.58 26.39 -3.77
C LEU A 75 -11.36 25.57 -3.33
N ARG A 76 -10.36 26.19 -2.68
CA ARG A 76 -9.23 25.46 -2.06
C ARG A 76 -9.70 24.53 -0.94
N ARG A 77 -10.82 24.88 -0.30
CA ARG A 77 -11.52 24.10 0.71
C ARG A 77 -12.67 23.26 0.13
N ARG A 78 -12.41 22.54 -0.95
CA ARG A 78 -12.90 21.15 -1.02
C ARG A 78 -11.82 20.21 -0.46
N PRO A 79 -11.53 20.15 0.87
CA PRO A 79 -10.55 19.22 1.43
C PRO A 79 -11.26 18.22 2.36
N VAL A 80 -12.44 17.72 1.97
CA VAL A 80 -13.17 16.71 2.78
C VAL A 80 -12.53 15.32 2.62
N GLU A 81 -11.70 15.11 1.59
CA GLU A 81 -11.03 13.82 1.35
C GLU A 81 -9.69 13.65 2.09
N ARG A 82 -9.02 14.72 2.56
CA ARG A 82 -7.67 14.59 3.14
C ARG A 82 -7.65 14.03 4.56
N THR A 83 -8.59 14.41 5.42
CA THR A 83 -8.55 14.03 6.86
C THR A 83 -8.97 12.58 7.14
N GLU A 84 -9.76 11.95 6.26
CA GLU A 84 -10.17 10.54 6.46
C GLU A 84 -9.08 9.54 6.04
N LEU A 85 -8.32 9.86 4.98
CA LEU A 85 -7.20 9.04 4.51
C LEU A 85 -5.95 9.16 5.40
N GLU A 86 -5.79 10.26 6.15
CA GLU A 86 -4.61 10.49 7.01
C GLU A 86 -4.41 9.41 8.08
N ARG A 87 -5.49 8.89 8.69
CA ARG A 87 -5.37 7.91 9.79
C ARG A 87 -4.90 6.53 9.32
N PRO A 88 -5.51 5.90 8.29
CA PRO A 88 -4.98 4.64 7.75
C PRO A 88 -3.56 4.77 7.19
N LEU A 89 -3.26 5.88 6.52
CA LEU A 89 -1.94 6.14 5.96
C LEU A 89 -0.87 6.27 7.05
N HIS A 90 -1.19 6.84 8.21
CA HIS A 90 -0.27 6.92 9.34
C HIS A 90 0.22 5.54 9.81
N HIS A 91 -0.67 4.55 9.87
CA HIS A 91 -0.29 3.18 10.22
C HIS A 91 0.62 2.57 9.16
N LEU A 92 0.31 2.76 7.87
CA LEU A 92 1.16 2.29 6.77
C LEU A 92 2.54 2.95 6.79
N GLU A 93 2.63 4.27 7.01
CA GLU A 93 3.90 4.96 7.15
C GLU A 93 4.75 4.42 8.30
N ARG A 94 4.13 4.09 9.44
CA ARG A 94 4.84 3.48 10.57
C ARG A 94 5.41 2.10 10.21
N ILE A 95 4.65 1.30 9.48
CA ILE A 95 5.09 -0.02 9.00
C ILE A 95 6.26 0.16 8.02
N TYR A 96 6.16 1.07 7.05
CA TYR A 96 7.26 1.36 6.12
C TYR A 96 8.54 1.77 6.83
N ARG A 97 8.46 2.67 7.83
CA ARG A 97 9.63 3.09 8.61
C ARG A 97 10.25 1.97 9.45
N SER A 98 9.46 0.96 9.80
CA SER A 98 9.93 -0.18 10.60
C SER A 98 10.40 -1.36 9.74
N SER A 99 10.08 -1.35 8.45
CA SER A 99 10.44 -2.41 7.52
C SER A 99 11.93 -2.40 7.25
N GLN A 100 12.55 -3.58 7.30
CA GLN A 100 13.96 -3.75 6.98
C GLN A 100 14.20 -3.73 5.46
N GLU A 101 15.47 -3.54 5.08
CA GLU A 101 15.91 -3.61 3.68
C GLU A 101 15.79 -5.04 3.13
N MET A 102 15.35 -5.15 1.88
CA MET A 102 14.98 -6.41 1.23
C MET A 102 15.61 -6.57 -0.16
N HIS A 103 16.71 -5.88 -0.47
CA HIS A 103 17.33 -5.93 -1.79
C HIS A 103 17.62 -7.36 -2.28
N LYS A 104 17.96 -8.28 -1.37
CA LYS A 104 18.18 -9.70 -1.66
C LYS A 104 16.94 -10.38 -2.26
N TYR A 105 15.75 -9.97 -1.85
CA TYR A 105 14.48 -10.52 -2.31
C TYR A 105 13.93 -9.84 -3.56
N THR A 106 14.64 -8.90 -4.18
CA THR A 106 14.22 -8.31 -5.45
C THR A 106 14.45 -9.27 -6.63
N GLY A 107 13.47 -9.37 -7.52
CA GLY A 107 13.50 -10.22 -8.70
C GLY A 107 12.14 -10.87 -8.98
N PHE A 108 12.17 -11.90 -9.82
CA PHE A 108 11.00 -12.65 -10.27
C PHE A 108 10.87 -13.98 -9.54
N TYR A 109 9.63 -14.42 -9.37
CA TYR A 109 9.30 -15.65 -8.67
C TYR A 109 8.20 -16.41 -9.40
N PHE A 110 8.30 -17.74 -9.42
CA PHE A 110 7.09 -18.55 -9.55
C PHE A 110 6.47 -18.75 -8.17
N ARG A 111 5.18 -18.45 -8.04
CA ARG A 111 4.41 -18.72 -6.83
C ARG A 111 3.58 -19.99 -7.02
N TYR A 112 3.65 -20.88 -6.04
CA TYR A 112 2.95 -22.17 -6.02
C TYR A 112 2.07 -22.29 -4.79
N PHE A 113 0.79 -22.62 -4.99
CA PHE A 113 -0.15 -22.94 -3.91
C PHE A 113 -1.32 -23.77 -4.43
N PHE A 114 -2.00 -24.50 -3.56
CA PHE A 114 -3.25 -25.18 -3.94
C PHE A 114 -4.37 -24.15 -4.18
N SER A 115 -4.96 -24.20 -5.37
CA SER A 115 -5.95 -23.24 -5.85
C SER A 115 -7.24 -23.28 -5.02
N PHE A 116 -7.60 -22.16 -4.40
CA PHE A 116 -8.85 -22.05 -3.62
C PHE A 116 -10.13 -22.27 -4.45
N GLY A 117 -10.10 -21.96 -5.75
CA GLY A 117 -11.26 -22.09 -6.64
C GLY A 117 -11.29 -23.35 -7.51
N ASN A 118 -10.19 -24.11 -7.54
CA ASN A 118 -10.02 -25.29 -8.41
C ASN A 118 -9.45 -26.42 -7.56
N LYS A 119 -10.34 -27.23 -6.99
CA LYS A 119 -10.00 -28.27 -6.01
C LYS A 119 -8.92 -29.22 -6.55
N GLY A 120 -7.92 -29.51 -5.73
CA GLY A 120 -6.85 -30.46 -6.05
C GLY A 120 -5.76 -29.92 -6.98
N MET A 121 -5.96 -28.76 -7.61
CA MET A 121 -5.00 -28.20 -8.57
C MET A 121 -4.02 -27.25 -7.88
N ILE A 122 -2.76 -27.29 -8.31
CA ILE A 122 -1.75 -26.29 -7.91
C ILE A 122 -1.76 -25.16 -8.92
N PHE A 123 -1.81 -23.93 -8.43
CA PHE A 123 -1.63 -22.73 -9.23
C PHE A 123 -0.15 -22.38 -9.30
N ARG A 124 0.39 -22.18 -10.51
CA ARG A 124 1.69 -21.52 -10.74
C ARG A 124 1.45 -20.15 -11.35
N SER A 125 1.78 -19.09 -10.62
CA SER A 125 1.70 -17.71 -11.09
C SER A 125 3.09 -17.08 -11.20
N LEU A 126 3.21 -15.97 -11.94
CA LEU A 126 4.47 -15.24 -12.07
C LEU A 126 4.38 -13.95 -11.27
N ALA A 127 5.26 -13.81 -10.29
CA ALA A 127 5.35 -12.65 -9.44
C ALA A 127 6.68 -11.92 -9.56
N SER A 128 6.71 -10.67 -9.11
CA SER A 128 7.94 -9.90 -8.95
C SER A 128 7.91 -9.02 -7.71
N VAL A 129 9.07 -8.93 -7.08
CA VAL A 129 9.39 -7.95 -6.03
C VAL A 129 10.32 -6.92 -6.63
N HIS A 130 9.94 -5.66 -6.58
CA HIS A 130 10.73 -4.55 -7.10
C HIS A 130 10.83 -3.41 -6.09
N HIS A 131 11.95 -2.70 -6.14
CA HIS A 131 12.24 -1.58 -5.25
C HIS A 131 12.04 -0.26 -6.01
N ALA A 132 11.26 0.65 -5.43
CA ALA A 132 11.05 2.00 -5.95
C ALA A 132 10.84 2.97 -4.77
N GLU A 133 11.44 4.16 -4.85
CA GLU A 133 11.24 5.23 -3.86
C GLU A 133 11.49 4.80 -2.39
N GLY A 134 12.47 3.93 -2.14
CA GLY A 134 12.78 3.43 -0.79
C GLY A 134 11.78 2.40 -0.25
N LYS A 135 10.93 1.84 -1.11
CA LYS A 135 9.86 0.89 -0.76
C LYS A 135 9.89 -0.33 -1.68
N TYR A 136 9.28 -1.41 -1.22
CA TYR A 136 9.22 -2.68 -1.92
C TYR A 136 7.79 -3.01 -2.32
N TYR A 137 7.63 -3.35 -3.59
CA TYR A 137 6.34 -3.55 -4.23
C TYR A 137 6.26 -4.95 -4.83
N TRP A 138 5.03 -5.47 -4.81
CA TRP A 138 4.69 -6.77 -5.32
C TRP A 138 3.83 -6.63 -6.57
N LYS A 139 4.12 -7.46 -7.58
CA LYS A 139 3.25 -7.69 -8.73
C LYS A 139 3.08 -9.17 -8.93
N ASN A 140 1.88 -9.61 -9.28
CA ASN A 140 1.63 -11.01 -9.62
C ASN A 140 0.63 -11.14 -10.76
N ILE A 141 0.88 -12.10 -11.65
CA ILE A 141 0.02 -12.40 -12.79
C ILE A 141 -0.38 -13.86 -12.74
N GLU A 142 -1.68 -14.08 -12.64
CA GLU A 142 -2.30 -15.39 -12.70
C GLU A 142 -2.96 -15.59 -14.05
N ILE A 143 -2.57 -16.65 -14.75
CA ILE A 143 -3.16 -17.01 -16.05
C ILE A 143 -3.88 -18.35 -15.87
N LEU A 144 -5.18 -18.35 -16.11
CA LEU A 144 -5.96 -19.58 -16.26
C LEU A 144 -5.92 -20.02 -17.71
N ARG A 145 -5.63 -21.30 -17.92
CA ARG A 145 -5.62 -21.94 -19.24
C ARG A 145 -6.69 -23.02 -19.29
N ASP A 146 -7.14 -23.36 -20.49
CA ASP A 146 -7.95 -24.56 -20.71
C ASP A 146 -7.19 -25.84 -20.33
N GLY A 147 -7.88 -26.96 -20.17
CA GLY A 147 -7.27 -28.23 -19.74
C GLY A 147 -6.19 -28.78 -20.68
N ALA A 148 -6.07 -28.25 -21.90
CA ALA A 148 -5.00 -28.57 -22.85
C ALA A 148 -3.81 -27.59 -22.78
N GLY A 149 -3.87 -26.56 -21.93
CA GLY A 149 -2.84 -25.52 -21.78
C GLY A 149 -2.72 -24.55 -22.96
N ARG A 150 -3.62 -24.64 -23.96
CA ARG A 150 -3.49 -23.96 -25.26
C ARG A 150 -4.16 -22.58 -25.25
N ARG A 151 -5.31 -22.43 -24.60
CA ARG A 151 -6.08 -21.18 -24.62
C ARG A 151 -6.16 -20.53 -23.24
N MET A 152 -5.88 -19.23 -23.18
CA MET A 152 -6.12 -18.43 -21.97
C MET A 152 -7.64 -18.28 -21.75
N THR A 153 -8.11 -18.70 -20.59
CA THR A 153 -9.52 -18.65 -20.17
C THR A 153 -9.76 -17.61 -19.08
N GLY A 154 -8.70 -17.12 -18.43
CA GLY A 154 -8.78 -16.06 -17.44
C GLY A 154 -7.41 -15.44 -17.15
N LEU A 155 -7.44 -14.21 -16.67
CA LEU A 155 -6.29 -13.41 -16.29
C LEU A 155 -6.66 -12.61 -15.05
N ASN A 156 -5.87 -12.72 -13.99
CA ASN A 156 -5.94 -11.83 -12.84
C ASN A 156 -4.60 -11.14 -12.67
N LYS A 157 -4.62 -9.86 -12.32
CA LYS A 157 -3.41 -9.08 -12.07
C LYS A 157 -3.47 -8.52 -10.67
N TYR A 158 -2.39 -8.68 -9.94
CA TYR A 158 -2.30 -8.24 -8.56
C TYR A 158 -1.18 -7.24 -8.40
N GLU A 159 -1.46 -6.23 -7.57
CA GLU A 159 -0.48 -5.27 -7.10
C GLU A 159 -0.52 -5.21 -5.58
N GLY A 160 0.63 -4.92 -4.99
CA GLY A 160 0.78 -5.00 -3.55
C GLY A 160 2.07 -4.41 -3.04
N VAL A 161 2.25 -4.57 -1.74
CA VAL A 161 3.40 -4.07 -0.98
C VAL A 161 4.07 -5.22 -0.24
N VAL A 162 5.37 -5.08 -0.02
CA VAL A 162 6.17 -6.04 0.73
C VAL A 162 6.76 -5.34 1.95
N PHE A 163 6.68 -5.98 3.11
CA PHE A 163 7.31 -5.54 4.35
C PHE A 163 8.21 -6.63 4.91
N PHE A 164 9.31 -6.24 5.56
CA PHE A 164 10.15 -7.15 6.33
C PHE A 164 10.18 -6.72 7.79
N LEU A 165 9.46 -7.45 8.63
CA LEU A 165 9.24 -7.11 10.04
C LEU A 165 9.46 -8.36 10.89
N ALA A 166 10.17 -8.23 12.01
CA ALA A 166 10.39 -9.31 12.99
C ALA A 166 10.74 -10.66 12.33
N ASP A 167 11.73 -10.64 11.42
CA ASP A 167 12.22 -11.81 10.69
C ASP A 167 11.15 -12.53 9.86
N ARG A 168 10.16 -11.80 9.32
CA ARG A 168 9.16 -12.33 8.38
C ARG A 168 8.90 -11.36 7.23
N LEU A 169 8.77 -11.92 6.03
CA LEU A 169 8.33 -11.18 4.84
C LEU A 169 6.80 -11.20 4.79
N TYR A 170 6.19 -10.03 4.77
CA TYR A 170 4.75 -9.85 4.62
C TYR A 170 4.45 -9.27 3.26
N ILE A 171 3.59 -9.94 2.50
CA ILE A 171 3.08 -9.44 1.22
C ILE A 171 1.58 -9.24 1.37
N MET A 172 1.11 -8.05 1.02
CA MET A 172 -0.32 -7.76 0.91
C MET A 172 -0.60 -7.28 -0.51
N GLU A 173 -1.49 -7.98 -1.20
CA GLU A 173 -1.86 -7.70 -2.59
C GLU A 173 -3.37 -7.61 -2.75
N TYR A 174 -3.81 -6.88 -3.77
CA TYR A 174 -5.21 -6.84 -4.22
C TYR A 174 -5.29 -7.13 -5.71
N GLU A 175 -6.44 -7.67 -6.16
CA GLU A 175 -6.70 -7.87 -7.59
C GLU A 175 -7.06 -6.53 -8.23
N THR A 176 -6.32 -6.13 -9.26
CA THR A 176 -6.35 -4.78 -9.83
C THR A 176 -7.49 -4.49 -10.79
N LEU A 177 -8.10 -5.51 -11.40
CA LEU A 177 -9.13 -5.33 -12.42
C LEU A 177 -10.51 -5.11 -11.78
N GLU A 178 -10.85 -5.92 -10.78
CA GLU A 178 -12.16 -5.95 -10.12
C GLU A 178 -12.11 -5.43 -8.68
N VAL A 179 -10.91 -5.34 -8.07
CA VAL A 179 -10.69 -4.78 -6.72
C VAL A 179 -11.59 -5.43 -5.67
N ASN A 180 -11.81 -6.73 -5.81
CA ASN A 180 -12.77 -7.48 -5.02
C ASN A 180 -12.11 -8.48 -4.05
N THR A 181 -10.77 -8.56 -4.06
CA THR A 181 -9.99 -9.46 -3.21
C THR A 181 -8.73 -8.80 -2.69
N ILE A 182 -8.42 -9.18 -1.45
CA ILE A 182 -7.11 -8.98 -0.83
C ILE A 182 -6.56 -10.37 -0.50
N THR A 183 -5.29 -10.57 -0.82
CA THR A 183 -4.53 -11.77 -0.46
C THR A 183 -3.33 -11.34 0.36
N GLN A 184 -2.98 -12.16 1.34
CA GLN A 184 -1.88 -11.91 2.26
C GLN A 184 -0.94 -13.11 2.24
N MET A 185 0.37 -12.88 2.32
CA MET A 185 1.38 -13.93 2.54
C MET A 185 2.30 -13.52 3.67
N THR A 186 2.60 -14.47 4.55
CA THR A 186 3.67 -14.37 5.56
C THR A 186 4.69 -15.46 5.26
N LEU A 187 5.92 -15.08 4.94
CA LEU A 187 6.99 -15.99 4.51
C LEU A 187 8.18 -15.93 5.46
N TYR A 188 8.86 -17.06 5.60
CA TYR A 188 10.19 -17.10 6.19
C TYR A 188 11.19 -16.37 5.28
N PRO A 189 12.12 -15.57 5.84
CA PRO A 189 13.24 -15.03 5.10
C PRO A 189 14.24 -16.16 4.81
N SER A 190 14.93 -16.08 3.67
CA SER A 190 16.06 -17.00 3.42
C SER A 190 17.33 -16.51 4.12
N TYR A 191 17.94 -17.35 4.96
CA TYR A 191 19.27 -17.12 5.56
C TYR A 191 20.43 -17.64 4.71
N GLN A 192 20.15 -18.37 3.64
CA GLN A 192 21.17 -18.91 2.73
C GLN A 192 21.77 -17.80 1.86
N HIS A 193 23.03 -17.92 1.45
CA HIS A 193 23.67 -16.91 0.59
C HIS A 193 22.96 -16.78 -0.77
N ARG A 194 22.56 -17.92 -1.37
CA ARG A 194 21.77 -17.95 -2.60
C ARG A 194 20.29 -18.09 -2.27
N LEU A 195 19.47 -17.21 -2.82
CA LEU A 195 18.02 -17.31 -2.72
C LEU A 195 17.52 -18.38 -3.72
N ASP A 196 16.87 -19.41 -3.22
CA ASP A 196 16.28 -20.48 -4.05
C ASP A 196 14.76 -20.47 -3.92
N CYS A 197 14.22 -20.78 -2.75
CA CYS A 197 12.81 -20.71 -2.46
C CYS A 197 12.51 -19.94 -1.16
N LEU A 198 11.31 -19.38 -1.09
CA LEU A 198 10.71 -18.86 0.14
C LEU A 198 9.43 -19.65 0.41
N PHE A 199 9.16 -19.95 1.68
CA PHE A 199 7.99 -20.71 2.09
C PHE A 199 7.21 -19.94 3.15
N GLY A 200 5.90 -20.16 3.18
CA GLY A 200 5.05 -19.55 4.18
C GLY A 200 3.58 -19.90 4.05
N ILE A 201 2.75 -19.12 4.71
CA ILE A 201 1.29 -19.23 4.67
C ILE A 201 0.73 -18.06 3.89
N GLN A 202 -0.23 -18.34 3.01
CA GLN A 202 -1.08 -17.32 2.42
C GLN A 202 -2.52 -17.46 2.91
N THR A 203 -3.21 -16.34 2.94
CA THR A 203 -4.65 -16.29 3.14
C THR A 203 -5.29 -15.46 2.04
N GLY A 204 -6.49 -15.87 1.63
CA GLY A 204 -7.24 -15.20 0.58
C GLY A 204 -8.59 -15.86 0.37
N GLY A 205 -9.30 -15.46 -0.67
CA GLY A 205 -10.59 -16.06 -1.01
C GLY A 205 -10.87 -15.97 -2.50
N PRO A 206 -11.35 -17.03 -3.16
CA PRO A 206 -11.73 -16.99 -4.55
C PRO A 206 -13.00 -16.15 -4.71
N THR A 207 -13.01 -15.20 -5.63
CA THR A 207 -14.18 -14.34 -5.89
C THR A 207 -15.25 -14.99 -6.74
N ARG A 208 -14.87 -15.98 -7.56
CA ARG A 208 -15.75 -16.60 -8.56
C ARG A 208 -16.31 -17.96 -8.17
N ARG A 209 -15.53 -18.81 -7.49
CA ARG A 209 -15.92 -20.20 -7.17
C ARG A 209 -15.82 -20.45 -5.67
N GLY A 210 -16.93 -20.83 -5.04
CA GLY A 210 -16.95 -21.28 -3.65
C GLY A 210 -16.93 -20.18 -2.58
N ARG A 211 -16.41 -18.96 -2.86
CA ARG A 211 -16.40 -17.75 -1.99
C ARG A 211 -15.97 -17.96 -0.52
N LYS A 212 -15.46 -19.14 -0.16
CA LYS A 212 -15.00 -19.44 1.19
C LYS A 212 -13.61 -18.83 1.36
N PRO A 213 -13.36 -18.05 2.43
CA PRO A 213 -12.00 -17.69 2.78
C PRO A 213 -11.19 -18.96 3.05
N GLY A 214 -9.93 -18.93 2.69
CA GLY A 214 -9.02 -20.07 2.80
C GLY A 214 -7.63 -19.63 3.20
N ALA A 215 -6.89 -20.59 3.75
CA ALA A 215 -5.47 -20.50 3.98
C ALA A 215 -4.79 -21.63 3.21
N SER A 216 -3.56 -21.38 2.73
CA SER A 216 -2.72 -22.43 2.15
C SER A 216 -1.26 -22.16 2.42
N ARG A 217 -0.49 -23.24 2.57
CA ARG A 217 0.96 -23.24 2.35
C ARG A 217 1.27 -22.69 0.95
N VAL A 218 2.34 -21.91 0.83
CA VAL A 218 2.78 -21.27 -0.40
C VAL A 218 4.30 -21.35 -0.53
N ALA A 219 4.77 -21.54 -1.76
CA ALA A 219 6.18 -21.49 -2.10
C ALA A 219 6.43 -20.42 -3.18
N LEU A 220 7.51 -19.65 -3.03
CA LEU A 220 8.03 -18.73 -4.04
C LEU A 220 9.40 -19.23 -4.51
N GLU A 221 9.46 -19.79 -5.72
CA GLU A 221 10.71 -20.19 -6.37
C GLU A 221 11.33 -18.99 -7.07
N TYR A 222 12.56 -18.62 -6.69
CA TYR A 222 13.28 -17.48 -7.21
C TYR A 222 13.83 -17.75 -8.61
N LEU A 223 13.52 -16.86 -9.55
CA LEU A 223 13.94 -16.96 -10.95
C LEU A 223 15.10 -16.03 -11.30
N GLY A 224 15.52 -15.18 -10.35
CA GLY A 224 16.51 -14.14 -10.58
C GLY A 224 15.90 -12.77 -10.93
N ARG A 225 16.78 -11.79 -11.18
CA ARG A 225 16.38 -10.41 -11.51
C ARG A 225 16.12 -10.20 -13.00
N ASN A 226 16.71 -11.03 -13.84
CA ASN A 226 16.65 -10.92 -15.29
C ASN A 226 16.15 -12.25 -15.86
N ILE A 227 14.93 -12.25 -16.38
CA ILE A 227 14.28 -13.42 -16.98
C ILE A 227 13.65 -13.04 -18.32
N ASP A 228 13.40 -14.03 -19.16
CA ASP A 228 12.42 -13.87 -20.24
C ASP A 228 11.00 -13.99 -19.65
N VAL A 229 10.38 -12.84 -19.37
CA VAL A 229 9.04 -12.75 -18.80
C VAL A 229 8.00 -13.46 -19.67
N ARG A 230 8.13 -13.41 -21.01
CA ARG A 230 7.16 -14.06 -21.91
C ARG A 230 7.28 -15.57 -21.82
N GLN A 231 8.51 -16.08 -21.76
CA GLN A 231 8.75 -17.51 -21.56
C GLN A 231 8.24 -17.98 -20.20
N ALA A 232 8.48 -17.20 -19.14
CA ALA A 232 7.98 -17.54 -17.80
C ALA A 232 6.44 -17.54 -17.73
N LEU A 233 5.77 -16.55 -18.34
CA LEU A 233 4.29 -16.51 -18.41
C LEU A 233 3.68 -17.66 -19.23
N ARG A 234 4.43 -18.28 -20.15
CA ARG A 234 3.97 -19.50 -20.83
C ARG A 234 3.95 -20.72 -19.90
N GLN A 235 4.74 -20.68 -18.84
CA GLN A 235 4.80 -21.75 -17.85
C GLN A 235 3.72 -21.59 -16.78
N THR A 236 3.07 -20.43 -16.62
CA THR A 236 2.01 -20.25 -15.60
C THR A 236 0.70 -20.95 -15.98
N GLY A 237 -0.07 -21.34 -14.97
CA GLY A 237 -1.30 -22.12 -15.16
C GLY A 237 -1.76 -22.89 -13.93
N LEU A 238 -2.74 -23.76 -14.13
CA LEU A 238 -3.15 -24.80 -13.20
C LEU A 238 -2.48 -26.11 -13.56
N PHE A 239 -1.99 -26.83 -12.55
CA PHE A 239 -1.28 -28.09 -12.69
C PHE A 239 -1.88 -29.14 -11.77
N ASP A 240 -2.06 -30.35 -12.29
CA ASP A 240 -2.37 -31.50 -11.46
C ASP A 240 -1.06 -31.97 -10.78
N PRO A 241 -1.00 -32.03 -9.44
CA PRO A 241 0.19 -32.53 -8.74
C PRO A 241 0.60 -33.94 -9.15
N ALA A 242 -0.31 -34.78 -9.67
CA ALA A 242 -0.02 -36.14 -10.11
C ALA A 242 0.74 -36.23 -11.45
N GLU A 243 0.73 -35.18 -12.28
CA GLU A 243 1.33 -35.19 -13.62
C GLU A 243 2.84 -34.93 -13.64
N GLY A 244 3.47 -34.63 -12.48
CA GLY A 244 4.92 -34.41 -12.39
C GLY A 244 5.43 -33.12 -13.04
N ASN A 245 4.54 -32.20 -13.37
CA ASN A 245 4.87 -30.89 -13.97
C ASN A 245 5.50 -29.89 -12.99
N ILE A 246 5.46 -30.20 -11.69
CA ILE A 246 6.03 -29.40 -10.59
C ILE A 246 6.96 -30.31 -9.81
N ARG A 247 8.11 -29.78 -9.36
CA ARG A 247 9.07 -30.53 -8.55
C ARG A 247 8.39 -31.11 -7.31
N SER A 248 8.67 -32.37 -7.00
CA SER A 248 8.01 -33.11 -5.92
C SER A 248 8.25 -32.52 -4.53
N ASP A 249 9.42 -31.93 -4.30
CA ASP A 249 9.75 -31.23 -3.06
C ASP A 249 8.85 -30.01 -2.85
N LEU A 250 8.61 -29.21 -3.90
CA LEU A 250 7.69 -28.08 -3.84
C LEU A 250 6.24 -28.54 -3.59
N VAL A 251 5.79 -29.61 -4.27
CA VAL A 251 4.45 -30.18 -4.07
C VAL A 251 4.26 -30.62 -2.63
N SER A 252 5.25 -31.33 -2.07
CA SER A 252 5.23 -31.77 -0.67
C SER A 252 5.16 -30.58 0.29
N ALA A 253 6.00 -29.56 0.08
CA ALA A 253 6.07 -28.38 0.94
C ALA A 253 4.77 -27.55 0.97
N ILE A 254 4.00 -27.51 -0.14
CA ILE A 254 2.76 -26.73 -0.23
C ILE A 254 1.49 -27.56 -0.01
N THR A 255 1.60 -28.87 0.19
CA THR A 255 0.45 -29.73 0.49
C THR A 255 -0.13 -29.33 1.84
N ASN A 256 -1.44 -29.07 1.87
CA ASN A 256 -2.10 -28.56 3.07
C ASN A 256 -2.63 -29.72 3.92
N SER A 257 -2.01 -29.96 5.07
CA SER A 257 -2.50 -30.86 6.11
C SER A 257 -2.53 -30.14 7.45
N ILE A 258 -3.51 -30.52 8.28
CA ILE A 258 -3.55 -30.27 9.72
C ILE A 258 -3.65 -31.67 10.32
N GLU A 259 -2.58 -32.15 10.94
CA GLU A 259 -2.51 -33.52 11.42
C GLU A 259 -3.42 -33.74 12.65
N PRO A 260 -3.83 -34.99 12.95
CA PRO A 260 -4.61 -35.28 14.15
C PRO A 260 -3.92 -34.75 15.42
N GLY A 261 -4.58 -33.82 16.12
CA GLY A 261 -4.05 -33.16 17.31
C GLY A 261 -3.53 -31.73 17.07
N GLU A 262 -3.38 -31.33 15.81
CA GLU A 262 -3.08 -29.95 15.43
C GLU A 262 -4.36 -29.13 15.23
N HIS A 263 -4.24 -27.82 15.39
CA HIS A 263 -5.38 -26.89 15.32
C HIS A 263 -5.11 -25.68 14.40
N VAL A 264 -3.88 -25.53 13.91
CA VAL A 264 -3.44 -24.40 13.10
C VAL A 264 -2.77 -24.94 11.84
N LEU A 265 -3.04 -24.32 10.68
CA LEU A 265 -2.30 -24.61 9.47
C LEU A 265 -0.95 -23.92 9.53
N GLU A 266 0.10 -24.71 9.72
CA GLU A 266 1.48 -24.23 9.82
C GLU A 266 2.33 -24.75 8.65
N ILE A 267 3.50 -24.16 8.47
CA ILE A 267 4.51 -24.61 7.51
C ILE A 267 5.87 -24.52 8.17
N ASP A 268 6.66 -25.56 7.96
CA ASP A 268 8.02 -25.62 8.49
C ASP A 268 8.93 -24.63 7.78
N GLU A 269 9.90 -24.11 8.53
CA GLU A 269 11.02 -23.38 7.94
C GLU A 269 11.93 -24.37 7.20
N PRO A 270 12.37 -24.06 5.96
CA PRO A 270 13.25 -24.92 5.18
C PRO A 270 14.67 -25.06 5.76
#